data_AF-A0A2T4VQW5-F1
#
_entry.id   AF-A0A2T4VQW5-F1
#
_cell.length_a   1.000
_cell.length_b   1.000
_cell.length_c   1.000
_cell.angle_alpha   90.00
_cell.angle_beta   90.00
_cell.angle_gamma   90.00
#
_symmetry.space_group_name_H-M   'P 1'
#
loop_
_entity.id
_entity.type
_entity.pdbx_description
1 polymer ?
#
loop_
_entity_poly.entity_id
_entity_poly.type
_entity_poly.pdbx_seq_one_letter_code
_entity_poly.pdbx_strand_id
1 'polypeptide(L)'
;MPSLKTRLAFRVIAAALVTTSPALAEEPLPQPREVIVGKGLSPAAAEERLLPARRYYAFWNTGKEQFAKEALAPDFVDLNLPEGRPQGVEGPLTASRAFRQAVPDLSVSVERAWVVNDQVISQLRFTGHFTGRFGDKVGDGRTINFSAVDIYTLKNGRIATNWHLEDNLSLMKQLGVISTH
;
A
#
# COMPACT_ATOMS: atom_id res chain seq x y z
N MET A 1 -0.40 66.29 -49.86
CA MET A 1 -1.53 66.43 -48.91
C MET A 1 -2.74 65.82 -49.60
N PRO A 2 -3.40 64.75 -49.13
CA PRO A 2 -3.87 64.53 -47.75
C PRO A 2 -3.65 63.09 -47.20
N SER A 3 -4.28 62.86 -46.04
CA SER A 3 -4.09 61.90 -44.95
C SER A 3 -4.40 60.41 -45.17
N LEU A 4 -3.54 59.60 -44.55
CA LEU A 4 -3.77 58.44 -43.67
C LEU A 4 -5.23 57.93 -43.49
N LYS A 5 -5.46 56.65 -43.78
CA LYS A 5 -6.48 55.83 -43.11
C LYS A 5 -5.87 54.51 -42.64
N THR A 6 -5.56 54.48 -41.34
CA THR A 6 -5.15 53.31 -40.56
C THR A 6 -6.26 52.25 -40.62
N ARG A 7 -5.93 51.02 -41.03
CA ARG A 7 -6.80 49.85 -40.85
C ARG A 7 -6.28 49.03 -39.67
N LEU A 8 -7.11 48.93 -38.63
CA LEU A 8 -6.88 48.13 -37.43
C LEU A 8 -7.01 46.64 -37.78
N ALA A 9 -5.92 45.88 -37.70
CA ALA A 9 -5.96 44.42 -37.84
C ALA A 9 -6.18 43.79 -36.46
N PHE A 10 -7.33 43.16 -36.25
CA PHE A 10 -7.58 42.31 -35.08
C PHE A 10 -6.71 41.05 -35.18
N ARG A 11 -5.71 40.92 -34.30
CA ARG A 11 -5.04 39.64 -34.05
C ARG A 11 -5.90 38.82 -33.08
N VAL A 12 -6.54 37.77 -33.57
CA VAL A 12 -7.11 36.72 -32.72
C VAL A 12 -5.96 35.89 -32.17
N ILE A 13 -5.65 36.05 -30.88
CA ILE A 13 -4.75 35.14 -30.17
C ILE A 13 -5.58 33.93 -29.77
N ALA A 14 -5.37 32.81 -30.44
CA ALA A 14 -5.89 31.52 -30.00
C ALA A 14 -5.14 31.09 -28.74
N ALA A 15 -5.78 31.21 -27.57
CA ALA A 15 -5.27 30.64 -26.34
C ALA A 15 -5.40 29.11 -26.43
N ALA A 16 -4.28 28.41 -26.53
CA ALA A 16 -4.25 26.96 -26.35
C ALA A 16 -4.64 26.65 -24.90
N LEU A 17 -5.83 26.09 -24.69
CA LEU A 17 -6.18 25.50 -23.40
C LEU A 17 -5.27 24.30 -23.18
N VAL A 18 -4.28 24.45 -22.30
CA VAL A 18 -3.62 23.32 -21.66
C VAL A 18 -4.67 22.68 -20.76
N THR A 19 -5.26 21.59 -21.22
CA THR A 19 -6.10 20.74 -20.37
C THR A 19 -5.17 20.01 -19.41
N THR A 20 -4.91 20.59 -18.25
CA THR A 20 -4.40 19.83 -17.12
C THR A 20 -5.47 18.83 -16.74
N SER A 21 -5.28 17.56 -17.12
CA SER A 21 -6.05 16.47 -16.52
C SER A 21 -5.99 16.64 -15.00
N PRO A 22 -7.11 16.56 -14.27
CA PRO A 22 -7.03 16.57 -12.83
C PRO A 22 -6.25 15.32 -12.46
N ALA A 23 -5.01 15.53 -12.00
CA ALA A 23 -4.31 14.51 -11.24
C ALA A 23 -5.28 14.12 -10.14
N LEU A 24 -5.77 12.88 -10.17
CA LEU A 24 -6.41 12.28 -9.01
C LEU A 24 -5.47 12.58 -7.85
N ALA A 25 -5.92 13.39 -6.90
CA ALA A 25 -5.13 13.70 -5.72
C ALA A 25 -4.58 12.39 -5.19
N GLU A 26 -3.24 12.22 -5.20
CA GLU A 26 -2.61 11.03 -4.68
C GLU A 26 -3.12 10.87 -3.24
N GLU A 27 -3.94 9.85 -2.98
CA GLU A 27 -4.39 9.56 -1.63
C GLU A 27 -3.13 9.47 -0.75
N PRO A 28 -3.07 10.24 0.35
CA PRO A 28 -1.86 10.28 1.16
C PRO A 28 -1.56 8.87 1.67
N LEU A 29 -0.38 8.36 1.30
CA LEU A 29 0.03 7.01 1.70
C LEU A 29 0.10 6.92 3.23
N PRO A 30 -0.31 5.78 3.84
CA PRO A 30 -0.23 5.57 5.28
C PRO A 30 1.15 5.95 5.83
N GLN A 31 1.14 6.59 7.00
CA GLN A 31 2.35 6.98 7.72
C GLN A 31 2.51 6.10 8.97
N PRO A 32 3.71 5.58 9.24
CA PRO A 32 4.02 4.98 10.53
C PRO A 32 3.82 5.98 11.67
N ARG A 33 3.25 5.53 12.79
CA ARG A 33 3.15 6.37 14.00
C ARG A 33 4.52 6.75 14.55
N GLU A 34 5.49 5.86 14.38
CA GLU A 34 6.88 6.07 14.73
C GLU A 34 7.78 5.53 13.61
N VAL A 35 8.80 6.31 13.22
CA VAL A 35 9.85 5.89 12.28
C VAL A 35 11.18 5.94 13.01
N ILE A 36 11.86 4.80 13.06
CA ILE A 36 13.18 4.64 13.68
C ILE A 36 14.21 4.45 12.59
N VAL A 37 15.17 5.36 12.51
CA VAL A 37 16.18 5.36 11.46
C VAL A 37 17.51 4.84 12.02
N GLY A 38 18.08 3.85 11.34
CA GLY A 38 19.39 3.28 11.66
C GLY A 38 20.50 4.33 11.58
N LYS A 39 21.56 4.14 12.37
CA LYS A 39 22.72 5.05 12.37
C LYS A 39 23.33 5.15 10.97
N GLY A 40 23.76 6.35 10.59
CA GLY A 40 24.45 6.61 9.32
C GLY A 40 23.51 6.84 8.12
N LEU A 41 22.19 6.80 8.31
CA LEU A 41 21.23 7.13 7.27
C LEU A 41 20.75 8.58 7.39
N SER A 42 20.82 9.34 6.31
CA SER A 42 20.22 10.69 6.28
C SER A 42 18.69 10.62 6.29
N PRO A 43 17.99 11.65 6.80
CA PRO A 43 16.53 11.70 6.76
C PRO A 43 15.93 11.52 5.35
N ALA A 44 16.50 12.19 4.34
CA ALA A 44 16.03 12.07 2.95
C ALA A 44 16.17 10.64 2.41
N ALA A 45 17.30 10.00 2.74
CA ALA A 45 17.56 8.62 2.31
C ALA A 45 16.68 7.61 3.08
N ALA A 46 16.26 7.93 4.30
CA ALA A 46 15.28 7.14 5.04
C ALA A 46 13.87 7.27 4.45
N GLU A 47 13.47 8.48 4.07
CA GLU A 47 12.18 8.75 3.41
C GLU A 47 12.06 8.05 2.05
N GLU A 48 13.13 8.11 1.24
CA GLU A 48 13.21 7.41 -0.05
C GLU A 48 12.99 5.90 0.11
N ARG A 49 13.62 5.29 1.12
CA ARG A 49 13.48 3.86 1.42
C ARG A 49 12.10 3.52 1.99
N LEU A 50 11.49 4.42 2.76
CA LEU A 50 10.18 4.20 3.34
C LEU A 50 9.06 4.30 2.30
N LEU A 51 9.26 5.02 1.19
CA LEU A 51 8.25 5.23 0.15
C LEU A 51 7.65 3.92 -0.43
N PRO A 52 8.44 2.93 -0.92
CA PRO A 52 7.87 1.69 -1.43
C PRO A 52 7.13 0.89 -0.34
N ALA A 53 7.60 0.93 0.92
CA ALA A 53 6.88 0.34 2.05
C ALA A 53 5.52 1.02 2.28
N ARG A 54 5.47 2.37 2.23
CA ARG A 54 4.24 3.15 2.37
C ARG A 54 3.22 2.88 1.27
N ARG A 55 3.68 2.68 0.04
CA ARG A 55 2.82 2.19 -1.04
C ARG A 55 2.27 0.81 -0.72
N TYR A 56 3.10 -0.10 -0.22
CA TYR A 56 2.63 -1.45 0.12
C TYR A 56 1.66 -1.45 1.31
N TYR A 57 1.82 -0.56 2.29
CA TYR A 57 0.81 -0.32 3.33
C TYR A 57 -0.51 0.18 2.72
N ALA A 58 -0.46 1.11 1.77
CA ALA A 58 -1.64 1.61 1.08
C ALA A 58 -2.36 0.49 0.31
N PHE A 59 -1.62 -0.42 -0.32
CA PHE A 59 -2.19 -1.62 -0.94
C PHE A 59 -2.98 -2.45 0.07
N TRP A 60 -2.37 -2.81 1.21
CA TRP A 60 -3.06 -3.61 2.22
C TRP A 60 -4.22 -2.86 2.88
N ASN A 61 -4.12 -1.55 3.05
CA ASN A 61 -5.16 -0.71 3.63
C ASN A 61 -6.37 -0.52 2.69
N THR A 62 -6.16 -0.40 1.38
CA THR A 62 -7.21 -0.04 0.41
C THR A 62 -7.67 -1.18 -0.49
N GLY A 63 -6.84 -2.21 -0.67
CA GLY A 63 -7.04 -3.26 -1.67
C GLY A 63 -6.74 -2.82 -3.11
N LYS A 64 -6.33 -1.57 -3.36
CA LYS A 64 -6.04 -1.07 -4.71
C LYS A 64 -4.73 -1.65 -5.22
N GLU A 65 -4.80 -2.54 -6.21
CA GLU A 65 -3.65 -3.28 -6.74
C GLU A 65 -2.53 -2.40 -7.30
N GLN A 66 -2.85 -1.19 -7.76
CA GLN A 66 -1.87 -0.24 -8.29
C GLN A 66 -0.73 0.03 -7.28
N PHE A 67 -1.06 0.12 -6.00
CA PHE A 67 -0.08 0.39 -4.96
C PHE A 67 0.91 -0.77 -4.78
N ALA A 68 0.46 -2.03 -4.90
CA ALA A 68 1.37 -3.17 -4.89
C ALA A 68 2.24 -3.20 -6.15
N LYS A 69 1.67 -2.90 -7.32
CA LYS A 69 2.39 -2.84 -8.60
C LYS A 69 3.43 -1.71 -8.63
N GLU A 70 3.26 -0.65 -7.86
CA GLU A 70 4.24 0.43 -7.68
C GLU A 70 5.27 0.14 -6.59
N ALA A 71 4.87 -0.56 -5.52
CA ALA A 71 5.74 -0.88 -4.38
C ALA A 71 6.72 -2.01 -4.67
N LEU A 72 6.25 -3.08 -5.30
CA LEU A 72 6.99 -4.33 -5.47
C LEU A 72 7.83 -4.29 -6.75
N ALA A 73 8.99 -4.93 -6.71
CA ALA A 73 9.83 -5.13 -7.88
C ALA A 73 9.16 -6.12 -8.85
N PRO A 74 9.39 -6.00 -10.18
CA PRO A 74 8.88 -6.99 -11.14
C PRO A 74 9.36 -8.42 -10.86
N ASP A 75 10.56 -8.55 -10.29
CA ASP A 75 11.18 -9.80 -9.84
C ASP A 75 11.05 -10.03 -8.33
N PHE A 76 10.01 -9.46 -7.70
CA PHE A 76 9.76 -9.61 -6.27
C PHE A 76 9.68 -11.07 -5.82
N VAL A 77 10.29 -11.38 -4.67
CA VAL A 77 10.25 -12.71 -4.04
C VAL A 77 9.72 -12.63 -2.61
N ASP A 78 8.62 -13.33 -2.37
CA ASP A 78 8.14 -13.65 -1.03
C ASP A 78 9.00 -14.78 -0.43
N LEU A 79 9.72 -14.45 0.64
CA LEU A 79 10.66 -15.33 1.35
C LEU A 79 9.99 -16.18 2.42
N ASN A 80 8.72 -15.93 2.73
CA ASN A 80 7.92 -16.75 3.63
C ASN A 80 6.59 -17.14 2.99
N LEU A 81 6.64 -17.46 1.69
CA LEU A 81 5.49 -17.71 0.84
C LEU A 81 4.58 -18.81 1.44
N PRO A 82 3.33 -18.48 1.82
CA PRO A 82 2.39 -19.49 2.31
C PRO A 82 2.09 -20.55 1.25
N GLU A 83 1.86 -21.78 1.70
CA GLU A 83 1.53 -22.90 0.80
C GLU A 83 0.32 -22.59 -0.09
N GLY A 84 0.44 -22.88 -1.38
CA GLY A 84 -0.62 -22.62 -2.37
C GLY A 84 -0.73 -21.17 -2.85
N ARG A 85 0.03 -20.22 -2.29
CA ARG A 85 0.08 -18.84 -2.78
C ARG A 85 1.02 -18.73 -3.99
N PRO A 86 0.64 -18.02 -5.08
CA PRO A 86 1.57 -17.72 -6.16
C PRO A 86 2.77 -16.90 -5.69
N GLN A 87 3.96 -17.19 -6.21
CA GLN A 87 5.15 -16.34 -5.98
C GLN A 87 5.03 -15.02 -6.77
N GLY A 88 5.78 -13.99 -6.38
CA GLY A 88 5.80 -12.69 -7.03
C GLY A 88 4.60 -11.81 -6.68
N VAL A 89 4.37 -10.76 -7.47
CA VAL A 89 3.33 -9.73 -7.22
C VAL A 89 1.93 -10.33 -7.13
N GLU A 90 1.63 -11.38 -7.88
CA GLU A 90 0.30 -12.02 -7.86
C GLU A 90 -0.07 -12.67 -6.52
N GLY A 91 0.93 -13.07 -5.72
CA GLY A 91 0.73 -13.64 -4.40
C GLY A 91 -0.05 -12.73 -3.45
N PRO A 92 0.49 -11.54 -3.10
CA PRO A 92 -0.21 -10.60 -2.24
C PRO A 92 -1.50 -10.05 -2.85
N LEU A 93 -1.59 -9.87 -4.18
CA LEU A 93 -2.84 -9.49 -4.84
C LEU A 93 -3.95 -10.53 -4.59
N THR A 94 -3.61 -11.82 -4.75
CA THR A 94 -4.54 -12.93 -4.50
C THR A 94 -4.94 -13.00 -3.02
N ALA A 95 -3.96 -12.85 -2.11
CA ALA A 95 -4.22 -12.86 -0.67
C ALA A 95 -5.13 -11.70 -0.23
N SER A 96 -4.89 -10.48 -0.71
CA SER A 96 -5.70 -9.30 -0.40
C SER A 96 -7.14 -9.46 -0.90
N ARG A 97 -7.33 -9.91 -2.15
CA ARG A 97 -8.67 -10.20 -2.70
C ARG A 97 -9.40 -11.24 -1.88
N ALA A 98 -8.74 -12.36 -1.56
CA ALA A 98 -9.33 -13.44 -0.78
C ALA A 98 -9.71 -12.98 0.65
N PHE A 99 -8.81 -12.28 1.34
CA PHE A 99 -9.07 -11.86 2.71
C PHE A 99 -10.18 -10.80 2.79
N ARG A 100 -10.30 -9.92 1.80
CA ARG A 100 -11.41 -8.94 1.69
C ARG A 100 -12.76 -9.57 1.37
N GLN A 101 -12.82 -10.83 0.93
CA GLN A 101 -14.09 -11.57 0.89
C GLN A 101 -14.60 -11.88 2.31
N ALA A 102 -13.72 -12.00 3.30
CA ALA A 102 -14.08 -12.20 4.70
C ALA A 102 -14.27 -10.85 5.43
N VAL A 103 -13.33 -9.92 5.23
CA VAL A 103 -13.27 -8.63 5.92
C VAL A 103 -13.23 -7.49 4.87
N PRO A 104 -14.38 -7.12 4.27
CA PRO A 104 -14.42 -6.13 3.19
C PRO A 104 -13.87 -4.75 3.58
N ASP A 105 -14.06 -4.36 4.83
CA ASP A 105 -13.64 -3.09 5.41
C ASP A 105 -12.25 -3.14 6.06
N LEU A 106 -11.41 -4.11 5.67
CA LEU A 106 -10.06 -4.25 6.19
C LEU A 106 -9.27 -2.93 6.08
N SER A 107 -8.72 -2.51 7.21
CA SER A 107 -7.86 -1.34 7.40
C SER A 107 -6.53 -1.75 8.03
N VAL A 108 -5.48 -0.98 7.76
CA VAL A 108 -4.13 -1.20 8.26
C VAL A 108 -3.60 0.08 8.90
N SER A 109 -3.21 -0.01 10.18
CA SER A 109 -2.33 0.97 10.80
C SER A 109 -0.89 0.47 10.84
N VAL A 110 0.05 1.41 10.69
CA VAL A 110 1.47 1.13 10.82
C VAL A 110 1.93 1.68 12.16
N GLU A 111 2.15 0.78 13.11
CA GLU A 111 2.51 1.15 14.47
C GLU A 111 3.93 1.70 14.51
N ARG A 112 4.86 0.99 13.87
CA ARG A 112 6.27 1.38 13.81
C ARG A 112 6.89 0.94 12.49
N ALA A 113 7.83 1.72 12.00
CA ALA A 113 8.72 1.33 10.93
C ALA A 113 10.18 1.56 11.34
N TRP A 114 11.06 0.61 11.02
CA TRP A 114 12.50 0.77 11.15
C TRP A 114 13.12 0.81 9.76
N VAL A 115 13.95 1.83 9.50
CA VAL A 115 14.70 1.93 8.25
C VAL A 115 16.18 1.72 8.56
N VAL A 116 16.73 0.59 8.12
CA VAL A 116 18.11 0.20 8.41
C VAL A 116 18.74 -0.34 7.14
N ASN A 117 19.88 0.23 6.72
CA ASN A 117 20.54 -0.11 5.47
C ASN A 117 19.58 -0.04 4.28
N ASP A 118 19.36 -1.13 3.56
CA ASP A 118 18.42 -1.30 2.45
C ASP A 118 17.12 -1.98 2.88
N GLN A 119 16.83 -2.06 4.17
CA GLN A 119 15.65 -2.74 4.71
C GLN A 119 14.67 -1.78 5.38
N VAL A 120 13.39 -2.14 5.28
CA VAL A 120 12.31 -1.54 6.06
C VAL A 120 11.59 -2.65 6.81
N ILE A 121 11.63 -2.57 8.14
CA ILE A 121 10.88 -3.46 9.03
C ILE A 121 9.61 -2.74 9.44
N SER A 122 8.46 -3.39 9.37
CA SER A 122 7.16 -2.78 9.62
C SER A 122 6.40 -3.57 10.66
N GLN A 123 5.97 -2.91 11.73
CA GLN A 123 4.99 -3.47 12.66
C GLN A 123 3.60 -2.97 12.26
N LEU A 124 2.76 -3.89 11.80
CA LEU A 124 1.44 -3.61 11.25
C LEU A 124 0.34 -4.08 12.21
N ARG A 125 -0.79 -3.38 12.15
CA ARG A 125 -2.04 -3.80 12.79
C ARG A 125 -3.16 -3.74 11.78
N PHE A 126 -3.84 -4.88 11.63
CA PHE A 126 -4.96 -5.07 10.73
C PHE A 126 -6.25 -5.10 11.53
N THR A 127 -7.24 -4.33 11.10
CA THR A 127 -8.56 -4.23 11.74
C THR A 127 -9.68 -4.26 10.72
N GLY A 128 -10.86 -4.72 11.12
CA GLY A 128 -12.08 -4.66 10.31
C GLY A 128 -13.20 -5.45 10.97
N HIS A 129 -14.24 -5.79 10.20
CA HIS A 129 -15.37 -6.59 10.66
C HIS A 129 -15.55 -7.81 9.77
N PHE A 130 -15.63 -8.98 10.41
CA PHE A 130 -15.95 -10.22 9.70
C PHE A 130 -17.44 -10.20 9.33
N THR A 131 -17.74 -9.63 8.16
CA THR A 131 -19.09 -9.47 7.60
C THR A 131 -19.29 -10.27 6.32
N GLY A 132 -18.20 -10.78 5.75
CA GLY A 132 -18.20 -11.59 4.55
C GLY A 132 -18.14 -13.08 4.85
N ARG A 133 -17.35 -13.82 4.07
CA ARG A 133 -17.21 -15.27 4.18
C ARG A 133 -15.75 -15.70 4.24
N PHE A 134 -15.48 -16.71 5.06
CA PHE A 134 -14.18 -17.38 5.13
C PHE A 134 -14.40 -18.89 5.16
N GLY A 135 -14.18 -19.56 4.03
CA GLY A 135 -14.53 -20.97 3.88
C GLY A 135 -16.02 -21.23 4.08
N ASP A 136 -16.35 -22.11 5.04
CA ASP A 136 -17.72 -22.43 5.45
C ASP A 136 -18.32 -21.39 6.41
N LYS A 137 -17.50 -20.53 7.01
CA LYS A 137 -17.93 -19.52 8.00
C LYS A 137 -18.51 -18.28 7.33
N VAL A 138 -19.59 -17.78 7.92
CA VAL A 138 -20.22 -16.50 7.57
C VAL A 138 -19.98 -15.53 8.71
N GLY A 139 -19.58 -14.33 8.36
CA GLY A 139 -19.34 -13.25 9.30
C GLY A 139 -20.61 -12.77 9.98
N ASP A 140 -20.51 -12.52 11.28
CA ASP A 140 -21.58 -11.98 12.13
C ASP A 140 -21.35 -10.50 12.51
N GLY A 141 -20.37 -9.85 11.89
CA GLY A 141 -20.00 -8.47 12.13
C GLY A 141 -19.04 -8.26 13.29
N ARG A 142 -18.53 -9.33 13.93
CA ARG A 142 -17.50 -9.20 14.97
C ARG A 142 -16.24 -8.50 14.46
N THR A 143 -15.56 -7.82 15.37
CA THR A 143 -14.27 -7.17 15.07
C THR A 143 -13.17 -8.19 14.86
N ILE A 144 -12.36 -7.95 13.83
CA ILE A 144 -11.06 -8.56 13.60
C ILE A 144 -9.98 -7.56 14.00
N ASN A 145 -8.96 -8.04 14.70
CA ASN A 145 -7.83 -7.23 15.14
C ASN A 145 -6.59 -8.12 15.36
N PHE A 146 -5.65 -8.10 14.43
CA PHE A 146 -4.42 -8.90 14.49
C PHE A 146 -3.20 -8.09 14.06
N SER A 147 -2.01 -8.58 14.42
CA SER A 147 -0.74 -7.93 14.08
C SER A 147 0.02 -8.69 13.01
N ALA A 148 0.90 -7.99 12.30
CA ALA A 148 1.90 -8.58 11.43
C ALA A 148 3.24 -7.86 11.57
N VAL A 149 4.30 -8.56 11.17
CA VAL A 149 5.62 -7.99 10.94
C VAL A 149 6.06 -8.31 9.54
N ASP A 150 6.50 -7.28 8.81
CA ASP A 150 7.05 -7.41 7.47
C ASP A 150 8.49 -6.89 7.47
N ILE A 151 9.39 -7.62 6.81
CA ILE A 151 10.78 -7.26 6.61
C ILE A 151 11.02 -7.16 5.10
N TYR A 152 11.01 -5.92 4.61
CA TYR A 152 11.25 -5.62 3.21
C TYR A 152 12.74 -5.42 2.96
N THR A 153 13.28 -6.06 1.92
CA THR A 153 14.58 -5.69 1.34
C THR A 153 14.35 -4.90 0.07
N LEU A 154 14.99 -3.74 -0.04
CA LEU A 154 14.78 -2.78 -1.11
C LEU A 154 15.86 -2.86 -2.17
N LYS A 155 15.47 -2.73 -3.43
CA LYS A 155 16.37 -2.60 -4.57
C LYS A 155 15.76 -1.67 -5.59
N ASN A 156 16.53 -0.69 -6.08
CA ASN A 156 16.10 0.25 -7.10
C ASN A 156 14.76 0.95 -6.76
N GLY A 157 14.61 1.38 -5.49
CA GLY A 157 13.42 2.10 -5.01
C GLY A 157 12.15 1.25 -4.87
N ARG A 158 12.26 -0.09 -4.94
CA ARG A 158 11.14 -1.05 -4.82
C ARG A 158 11.47 -2.15 -3.83
N ILE A 159 10.44 -2.83 -3.32
CA ILE A 159 10.58 -4.02 -2.48
C ILE A 159 10.96 -5.19 -3.37
N ALA A 160 12.19 -5.68 -3.23
CA ALA A 160 12.70 -6.84 -3.96
C ALA A 160 12.33 -8.15 -3.25
N THR A 161 12.35 -8.16 -1.92
CA THR A 161 11.92 -9.32 -1.15
C THR A 161 11.13 -8.93 0.08
N ASN A 162 10.27 -9.83 0.56
CA ASN A 162 9.57 -9.70 1.83
C ASN A 162 9.70 -11.01 2.61
N TRP A 163 10.10 -10.93 3.87
CA TRP A 163 9.82 -11.97 4.86
C TRP A 163 8.76 -11.43 5.80
N HIS A 164 7.65 -12.14 5.96
CA HIS A 164 6.51 -11.65 6.73
C HIS A 164 5.96 -12.71 7.68
N LEU A 165 5.32 -12.25 8.76
CA LEU A 165 4.61 -13.10 9.70
C LEU A 165 3.41 -12.38 10.31
N GLU A 166 2.23 -12.99 10.18
CA GLU A 166 0.99 -12.53 10.81
C GLU A 166 0.66 -13.36 12.05
N ASP A 167 -0.04 -12.74 13.01
CA ASP A 167 -0.69 -13.43 14.14
C ASP A 167 -1.95 -14.17 13.67
N ASN A 168 -1.72 -15.21 12.86
CA ASN A 168 -2.77 -16.03 12.28
C ASN A 168 -3.56 -16.81 13.35
N LEU A 169 -2.96 -17.11 14.50
CA LEU A 169 -3.69 -17.77 15.59
C LEU A 169 -4.78 -16.87 16.16
N SER A 170 -4.46 -15.60 16.46
CA SER A 170 -5.47 -14.64 16.90
C SER A 170 -6.54 -14.43 15.83
N LEU A 171 -6.13 -14.29 14.57
CA LEU A 171 -7.07 -14.14 13.45
C LEU A 171 -8.02 -15.34 13.34
N MET A 172 -7.51 -16.57 13.35
CA MET A 172 -8.33 -17.78 13.20
C MET A 172 -9.29 -17.98 14.37
N LYS A 173 -8.92 -17.59 15.59
CA LYS A 173 -9.83 -17.55 16.74
C LYS A 173 -10.95 -16.52 16.53
N GLN A 174 -10.60 -15.32 16.08
CA GLN A 174 -11.57 -14.26 15.82
C GLN A 174 -12.56 -14.65 14.70
N LEU A 175 -12.09 -15.31 13.64
CA LEU A 175 -12.93 -15.86 12.56
C LEU A 175 -13.78 -17.08 12.99
N GLY A 176 -13.60 -17.60 14.21
CA GLY A 176 -14.33 -18.77 14.70
C GLY A 176 -13.90 -20.09 14.04
N VAL A 177 -12.70 -20.14 13.44
CA VAL A 177 -12.11 -21.37 12.88
C VAL A 177 -11.51 -22.22 14.00
N ILE A 178 -10.88 -21.57 14.98
CA ILE A 178 -10.29 -22.21 16.16
C ILE A 178 -11.12 -21.81 17.39
N SER A 179 -11.50 -22.79 18.20
CA SER A 179 -12.25 -22.55 19.44
C SER A 179 -11.41 -21.79 20.46
N THR A 180 -12.05 -20.87 21.18
CA THR A 180 -11.54 -20.28 22.43
C THR A 180 -12.14 -21.07 23.58
N HIS A 181 -11.32 -21.85 24.29
CA HIS A 181 -11.75 -22.48 25.55
C HIS A 181 -11.82 -21.44 26.67
#